data_AF-A0A7C8D0M4-F1
#
_entry.id   AF-A0A7C8D0M4-F1
#
_cell.length_a   1.000
_cell.length_b   1.000
_cell.length_c   1.000
_cell.angle_alpha   90.00
_cell.angle_beta   90.00
_cell.angle_gamma   90.00
#
_symmetry.space_group_name_H-M   'P 1'
#
loop_
_entity.id
_entity.type
_entity.pdbx_description
1 polymer ?
#
loop_
_entity_poly.entity_id
_entity_poly.type
_entity_poly.pdbx_seq_one_letter_code
_entity_poly.pdbx_strand_id
1 'polypeptide(L)'
;MDRQPPVDNFCHATAGTMRAIARDNNLAVSFADGKTGLAGHDARLPVPPTDLAHDRVTRVRGEADGMALRLRHHDAMIHNRHQP
;
A
#
# COMPACT_ATOMS: atom_id res chain seq x y z
N MET A 1 22.52 13.81 -11.08
CA MET A 1 21.57 12.85 -10.48
C MET A 1 20.39 13.68 -9.98
N ASP A 2 19.34 13.79 -10.77
CA ASP A 2 18.18 14.61 -10.39
C ASP A 2 17.54 14.00 -9.14
N ARG A 3 17.53 14.77 -8.05
CA ARG A 3 16.91 14.36 -6.79
C ARG A 3 15.41 14.39 -6.98
N GLN A 4 14.79 13.22 -7.03
CA GLN A 4 13.33 13.11 -7.06
C GLN A 4 12.72 13.84 -5.85
N PRO A 5 11.55 14.49 -6.02
CA PRO A 5 10.81 15.09 -4.91
C PRO A 5 10.72 14.12 -3.71
N PRO A 6 10.81 14.61 -2.46
CA PRO A 6 10.73 13.76 -1.28
C PRO A 6 9.51 12.83 -1.25
N VAL A 7 8.37 13.33 -1.73
CA VAL A 7 7.12 12.57 -1.87
C VAL A 7 7.27 11.40 -2.83
N ASP A 8 7.90 11.61 -3.98
CA ASP A 8 8.07 10.57 -5.00
C ASP A 8 8.97 9.44 -4.47
N ASN A 9 10.01 9.78 -3.71
CA ASN A 9 10.85 8.79 -3.02
C ASN A 9 10.05 7.98 -2.00
N PHE A 10 9.19 8.64 -1.23
CA PHE A 10 8.32 7.96 -0.26
C PHE A 10 7.33 7.00 -0.96
N CYS A 11 6.68 7.47 -2.03
CA CYS A 11 5.77 6.66 -2.85
C CYS A 11 6.49 5.44 -3.44
N HIS A 12 7.67 5.66 -4.04
CA HIS A 12 8.49 4.60 -4.62
C HIS A 12 8.89 3.55 -3.57
N ALA A 13 9.45 3.99 -2.44
CA ALA A 13 9.88 3.10 -1.37
C ALA A 13 8.70 2.31 -0.78
N THR A 14 7.55 2.97 -0.60
CA THR A 14 6.33 2.33 -0.09
C THR A 14 5.80 1.29 -1.06
N ALA A 15 5.70 1.61 -2.35
CA ALA A 15 5.29 0.65 -3.37
C ALA A 15 6.23 -0.56 -3.45
N GLY A 16 7.55 -0.32 -3.44
CA GLY A 16 8.54 -1.39 -3.46
C GLY A 16 8.43 -2.32 -2.25
N THR A 17 8.20 -1.76 -1.06
CA THR A 17 8.05 -2.60 0.14
C THR A 17 6.72 -3.35 0.15
N MET A 18 5.64 -2.75 -0.35
CA MET A 18 4.34 -3.40 -0.47
C MET A 18 4.44 -4.67 -1.33
N ARG A 19 5.11 -4.58 -2.49
CA ARG A 19 5.42 -5.72 -3.37
C ARG A 19 6.22 -6.80 -2.64
N ALA A 20 7.27 -6.40 -1.91
CA ALA A 20 8.12 -7.32 -1.18
C ALA A 20 7.37 -8.08 -0.06
N ILE A 21 6.55 -7.37 0.72
CA ILE A 21 5.73 -7.97 1.79
C ILE A 21 4.69 -8.92 1.19
N ALA A 22 3.98 -8.49 0.15
CA ALA A 22 2.97 -9.26 -0.55
C ALA A 22 3.54 -10.50 -1.27
N ARG A 23 4.85 -10.51 -1.55
CA ARG A 23 5.54 -11.47 -2.44
C ARG A 23 4.98 -11.47 -3.85
N ASP A 24 4.64 -10.29 -4.35
CA ASP A 24 4.17 -10.09 -5.71
C ASP A 24 4.89 -8.89 -6.35
N ASN A 25 5.79 -9.18 -7.28
CA ASN A 25 6.53 -8.16 -8.03
C ASN A 25 5.66 -7.43 -9.06
N ASN A 26 4.53 -8.02 -9.47
CA ASN A 26 3.63 -7.45 -10.46
C ASN A 26 2.48 -6.66 -9.82
N LEU A 27 2.41 -6.59 -8.49
CA LEU A 27 1.42 -5.80 -7.78
C LEU A 27 1.49 -4.33 -8.23
N ALA A 28 0.39 -3.85 -8.80
CA ALA A 28 0.26 -2.46 -9.21
C ALA A 28 -0.09 -1.63 -7.98
N VAL A 29 0.73 -0.61 -7.71
CA VAL A 29 0.53 0.29 -6.57
C VAL A 29 0.33 1.70 -7.12
N SER A 30 -0.80 2.30 -6.80
CA SER A 30 -1.19 3.64 -7.23
C SER A 30 -1.49 4.52 -6.03
N PHE A 31 -1.17 5.81 -6.14
CA PHE A 31 -1.48 6.83 -5.14
C PHE A 31 -2.49 7.79 -5.75
N ALA A 32 -3.68 7.90 -5.17
CA ALA A 32 -4.73 8.74 -5.72
C ALA A 32 -5.74 9.20 -4.66
N ASP A 33 -6.39 10.32 -4.94
CA ASP A 33 -7.39 10.88 -4.04
C ASP A 33 -8.65 10.00 -3.98
N GLY A 34 -9.25 9.92 -2.79
CA GLY A 34 -10.47 9.17 -2.53
C GLY A 34 -10.23 7.86 -1.77
N LYS A 35 -11.00 6.82 -2.09
CA LYS A 35 -10.99 5.57 -1.31
C LYS A 35 -9.71 4.76 -1.54
N THR A 36 -9.05 4.44 -0.44
CA THR A 36 -8.03 3.37 -0.35
C THR A 36 -8.71 2.02 -0.58
N GLY A 37 -8.05 1.13 -1.30
CA GLY A 37 -8.60 -0.19 -1.55
C GLY A 37 -7.66 -1.14 -2.27
N LEU A 38 -8.05 -2.40 -2.22
CA LEU A 38 -7.37 -3.49 -2.88
C LEU A 38 -8.37 -4.22 -3.77
N ALA A 39 -8.06 -4.34 -5.06
CA ALA A 39 -8.85 -5.08 -6.04
C ALA A 39 -7.93 -6.07 -6.76
N GLY A 40 -8.01 -7.35 -6.43
CA GLY A 40 -7.08 -8.35 -6.97
C GLY A 40 -5.63 -7.97 -6.67
N HIS A 41 -4.86 -7.65 -7.71
CA HIS A 41 -3.44 -7.27 -7.65
C HIS A 41 -3.23 -5.76 -7.86
N ASP A 42 -4.30 -4.97 -7.77
CA ASP A 42 -4.26 -3.51 -7.85
C ASP A 42 -4.51 -2.91 -6.46
N ALA A 43 -3.49 -2.25 -5.92
CA ALA A 43 -3.54 -1.53 -4.66
C ALA A 43 -3.62 -0.01 -4.91
N ARG A 44 -4.58 0.63 -4.25
CA ARG A 44 -4.78 2.08 -4.29
C ARG A 44 -4.60 2.65 -2.89
N LEU A 45 -3.60 3.51 -2.76
CA LEU A 45 -3.23 4.21 -1.53
C LEU A 45 -3.62 5.69 -1.61
N PRO A 46 -3.84 6.35 -0.45
CA PRO A 46 -4.07 7.78 -0.43
C PRO A 46 -2.77 8.53 -0.76
N VAL A 47 -2.91 9.70 -1.38
CA VAL A 47 -1.76 10.55 -1.70
C VAL A 47 -1.12 11.05 -0.41
N PRO A 48 0.18 10.81 -0.18
CA PRO A 48 0.87 11.35 0.99
C PRO A 48 0.96 12.88 0.90
N PRO A 49 0.95 13.58 2.04
CA PRO A 49 1.04 15.03 2.06
C PRO A 49 2.43 15.50 1.61
N THR A 50 2.51 16.67 0.98
CA THR A 50 3.76 17.22 0.42
C THR A 50 4.80 17.56 1.47
N ASP A 51 4.38 17.87 2.69
CA ASP A 51 5.25 18.15 3.84
C ASP A 51 5.77 16.88 4.54
N LEU A 52 5.29 15.69 4.14
CA LEU A 52 5.64 14.40 4.74
C LEU A 52 5.55 14.37 6.27
N ALA A 53 4.54 15.04 6.84
CA ALA A 53 4.30 15.02 8.28
C ALA A 53 4.23 13.57 8.80
N HIS A 54 5.01 13.28 9.86
CA HIS A 54 5.28 11.93 10.35
C HIS A 54 4.01 11.11 10.63
N ASP A 55 3.01 11.72 11.26
CA ASP A 55 1.73 11.12 11.60
C ASP A 55 0.95 10.69 10.36
N ARG A 56 0.97 11.51 9.31
CA ARG A 56 0.23 11.25 8.06
C ARG A 56 0.94 10.21 7.20
N VAL A 57 2.26 10.31 7.03
CA VAL A 57 3.01 9.32 6.24
C VAL A 57 2.98 7.93 6.90
N THR A 58 2.97 7.87 8.22
CA THR A 58 2.85 6.59 8.96
C THR A 58 1.49 5.94 8.72
N ARG A 59 0.40 6.72 8.60
CA ARG A 59 -0.92 6.18 8.23
C ARG A 59 -0.93 5.58 6.84
N VAL A 60 -0.43 6.33 5.83
CA VAL A 60 -0.30 5.83 4.45
C VAL A 60 0.51 4.53 4.43
N ARG A 61 1.60 4.49 5.20
CA ARG A 61 2.46 3.33 5.28
C ARG A 61 1.78 2.13 5.95
N GLY A 62 1.09 2.35 7.06
CA GLY A 62 0.33 1.32 7.76
C GLY A 62 -0.79 0.73 6.89
N GLU A 63 -1.48 1.56 6.12
CA GLU A 63 -2.47 1.09 5.13
C GLU A 63 -1.82 0.19 4.06
N ALA A 64 -0.65 0.57 3.54
CA ALA A 64 0.09 -0.22 2.56
C ALA A 64 0.51 -1.59 3.12
N ASP A 65 1.11 -1.60 4.31
CA ASP A 65 1.56 -2.83 4.96
C ASP A 65 0.38 -3.75 5.31
N GLY A 66 -0.73 -3.19 5.80
CA GLY A 66 -1.94 -3.95 6.10
C GLY A 66 -2.55 -4.60 4.86
N MET A 67 -2.61 -3.89 3.74
CA MET A 67 -3.06 -4.45 2.46
C MET A 67 -2.11 -5.53 1.94
N ALA A 68 -0.78 -5.34 2.05
CA ALA A 68 0.20 -6.33 1.62
C ALA A 68 0.13 -7.63 2.44
N LEU A 69 -0.04 -7.51 3.76
CA LEU A 69 -0.22 -8.68 4.63
C LEU A 69 -1.53 -9.40 4.32
N ARG A 70 -2.62 -8.66 4.10
CA ARG A 70 -3.90 -9.24 3.68
C ARG A 70 -3.75 -9.97 2.35
N LEU A 71 -3.12 -9.38 1.33
CA LEU A 71 -2.83 -10.05 0.05
C LEU A 71 -2.12 -11.38 0.23
N ARG A 72 -1.07 -11.41 1.04
CA ARG A 72 -0.23 -12.58 1.18
C ARG A 72 -0.84 -13.69 2.04
N HIS A 73 -1.61 -13.33 3.05
CA HIS A 73 -1.97 -14.26 4.12
C HIS A 73 -3.48 -14.48 4.26
N HIS A 74 -4.32 -13.68 3.62
CA HIS A 74 -5.77 -13.83 3.72
C HIS A 74 -6.27 -14.89 2.75
N ASP A 75 -6.89 -15.94 3.28
CA ASP A 75 -7.67 -16.91 2.51
C ASP A 75 -9.17 -16.58 2.64
N ALA A 76 -9.79 -16.25 1.51
CA ALA A 76 -11.20 -15.85 1.47
C ALA A 76 -12.16 -17.01 1.82
N MET A 77 -11.81 -18.26 1.52
CA MET A 77 -12.65 -19.41 1.85
C MET A 77 -12.66 -19.68 3.35
N ILE A 78 -11.48 -19.64 3.99
CA ILE A 78 -11.35 -19.81 5.44
C ILE A 78 -12.11 -18.69 6.15
N HIS A 79 -11.91 -17.44 5.72
CA HIS A 79 -12.64 -16.31 6.27
C HIS A 79 -14.16 -16.50 6.14
N ASN A 80 -14.65 -16.85 4.95
CA ASN A 80 -16.08 -17.04 4.72
C ASN A 80 -16.69 -18.19 5.53
N ARG A 81 -15.90 -19.21 5.86
CA ARG A 81 -16.33 -20.34 6.70
C ARG A 81 -16.46 -19.97 8.18
N HIS A 82 -15.66 -19.01 8.65
CA HIS A 82 -15.53 -18.67 10.08
C HIS A 82 -16.04 -17.26 10.43
N GLN A 83 -16.49 -16.48 9.45
CA GLN A 83 -17.16 -15.20 9.71
C GLN A 83 -18.47 -15.45 10.49
N PRO A 84 -18.81 -14.59 11.45
CA PRO A 84 -19.99 -14.72 12.29
C PRO A 84 -21.31 -14.52 11.53
#